data_AF-A0AAD7SMA3-F1
#
_entry.id   AF-A0AAD7SMA3-F1
#
_cell.length_a   1.000
_cell.length_b   1.000
_cell.length_c   1.000
_cell.angle_alpha   90.00
_cell.angle_beta   90.00
_cell.angle_gamma   90.00
#
_symmetry.space_group_name_H-M   'P 1'
#
loop_
_entity.id
_entity.type
_entity.pdbx_description
1 polymer ?
#
loop_
_entity_poly.entity_id
_entity_poly.type
_entity_poly.pdbx_seq_one_letter_code
_entity_poly.pdbx_strand_id
1 'polypeptide(L)' 'MSGSTGNIFHHKQDTNNLNTPYDYTSVMHYGRTAFSNKYGMNTITPIPNPNQPIGQRTSLSIMDIQRINKLYSCEN' A
#
# COMPACT_ATOMS: atom_id res chain seq x y z
N MET A 1 -6.02 17.84 -33.90
CA MET A 1 -6.25 17.16 -32.61
C MET A 1 -5.84 15.71 -32.78
N SER A 2 -4.63 15.34 -32.34
CA SER A 2 -4.19 13.95 -32.31
C SER A 2 -3.64 13.70 -30.93
N GLY A 3 -4.50 13.21 -30.04
CA GLY A 3 -4.11 12.73 -28.73
C GLY A 3 -3.68 11.28 -28.88
N SER A 4 -2.38 11.04 -28.89
CA SER A 4 -1.83 9.69 -28.82
C SER A 4 -2.30 9.03 -27.53
N THR A 5 -3.06 7.95 -27.66
CA THR A 5 -3.52 7.10 -26.56
C THR A 5 -2.31 6.57 -25.80
N GLY A 6 -2.00 7.19 -24.67
CA GLY A 6 -0.92 6.75 -23.80
C GLY A 6 -1.24 5.36 -23.26
N ASN A 7 -0.42 4.37 -23.62
CA ASN A 7 -0.45 3.04 -23.04
C ASN A 7 -0.18 3.15 -21.53
N ILE A 8 -1.21 3.00 -20.70
CA ILE A 8 -1.05 2.98 -19.25
C ILE A 8 -0.52 1.59 -18.86
N PHE A 9 0.80 1.46 -18.80
CA PHE A 9 1.45 0.24 -18.32
C PHE A 9 1.29 0.14 -16.80
N HIS A 10 0.35 -0.66 -16.32
CA HIS A 10 0.34 -1.11 -14.93
C HIS A 10 1.47 -2.12 -14.74
N HIS A 11 2.69 -1.62 -14.46
CA HIS A 11 3.84 -2.47 -14.17
C HIS A 11 3.70 -3.03 -12.75
N LYS A 12 2.93 -4.11 -12.60
CA LYS A 12 2.89 -4.87 -11.34
C LYS A 12 4.31 -5.42 -11.09
N GLN A 13 4.91 -5.03 -9.99
CA GLN A 13 6.17 -5.62 -9.55
C GLN A 13 5.88 -6.81 -8.65
N ASP A 14 6.61 -7.90 -8.87
CA ASP A 14 6.54 -9.06 -8.01
C ASP A 14 7.15 -8.73 -6.65
N THR A 15 6.39 -9.05 -5.60
CA THR A 15 6.78 -8.83 -4.22
C THR A 15 6.73 -10.17 -3.49
N ASN A 16 7.72 -10.43 -2.63
CA ASN A 16 7.66 -11.58 -1.74
C ASN A 16 6.72 -11.25 -0.57
N ASN A 17 5.49 -11.73 -0.66
CA ASN A 17 4.46 -11.48 0.35
C ASN A 17 4.55 -12.41 1.57
N LEU A 18 5.50 -13.36 1.63
CA LEU A 18 5.69 -14.27 2.77
C LEU A 18 4.40 -14.95 3.27
N ASN A 19 3.50 -15.29 2.34
CA ASN A 19 2.16 -15.82 2.60
C ASN A 19 1.33 -14.96 3.59
N THR A 20 1.42 -13.64 3.46
CA THR A 20 0.64 -12.69 4.26
C THR A 20 -0.32 -11.88 3.37
N PRO A 21 -1.53 -11.57 3.85
CA PRO A 21 -2.48 -10.75 3.11
C PRO A 21 -2.03 -9.28 3.02
N TYR A 22 -2.73 -8.50 2.19
CA TYR A 22 -2.55 -7.05 2.13
C TYR A 22 -3.01 -6.40 3.43
N ASP A 23 -2.17 -5.54 4.00
CA ASP A 23 -2.46 -4.86 5.27
C ASP A 23 -2.59 -3.34 5.06
N TYR A 24 -3.83 -2.86 5.11
CA TYR A 24 -4.15 -1.43 5.06
C TYR A 24 -3.60 -0.63 6.24
N THR A 25 -3.35 -1.30 7.37
CA THR A 25 -2.83 -0.72 8.60
C THR A 25 -1.31 -0.76 8.69
N SER A 26 -0.62 -1.36 7.71
CA SER A 26 0.84 -1.40 7.67
C SER A 26 1.43 0.02 7.74
N VAL A 27 2.50 0.19 8.52
CA VAL A 27 3.23 1.47 8.60
C VAL A 27 3.79 1.90 7.25
N MET A 28 4.00 0.93 6.36
CA MET A 28 4.53 1.12 5.01
C MET A 28 3.45 1.60 4.02
N HIS A 29 2.16 1.47 4.35
CA HIS A 29 1.09 1.86 3.44
C HIS A 29 1.03 3.39 3.30
N TYR A 30 0.93 3.91 2.07
CA TYR A 30 0.76 5.35 1.85
C TYR A 30 -0.60 5.86 2.35
N GLY A 31 -0.66 7.14 2.72
CA GLY A 31 -1.92 7.83 2.99
C GLY A 31 -2.71 8.10 1.71
N ARG A 32 -4.00 8.41 1.87
CA ARG A 32 -4.96 8.59 0.76
C ARG A 32 -4.53 9.62 -0.28
N THR A 33 -3.91 10.71 0.16
CA THR A 33 -3.54 11.86 -0.68
C THR A 33 -2.05 11.89 -1.02
N ALA A 34 -1.32 10.78 -0.80
CA ALA A 34 0.11 10.72 -1.03
C ALA A 34 0.44 11.06 -2.50
N PHE A 35 1.35 12.01 -2.71
CA PHE A 35 1.75 12.52 -4.03
C PHE A 35 0.60 13.08 -4.89
N SER A 36 -0.49 13.52 -4.26
CA SER A 36 -1.57 14.19 -4.98
C SER A 36 -1.10 15.52 -5.56
N ASN A 37 -1.49 15.80 -6.80
CA ASN A 37 -1.21 17.08 -7.47
C ASN A 37 -2.25 18.17 -7.15
N LYS A 38 -3.30 17.83 -6.40
CA LYS A 38 -4.37 18.74 -5.99
C LYS A 38 -4.73 18.49 -4.53
N TYR A 39 -4.89 19.56 -3.77
CA TYR A 39 -5.25 19.46 -2.35
C TYR A 39 -6.56 18.67 -2.17
N GLY A 40 -6.55 17.71 -1.23
CA GLY A 40 -7.71 16.89 -0.89
C GLY A 40 -8.07 15.79 -1.90
N MET A 41 -7.37 15.66 -3.04
CA MET A 41 -7.64 14.57 -3.97
C MET A 41 -6.92 13.28 -3.55
N ASN A 42 -7.71 12.22 -3.38
CA ASN A 42 -7.19 10.89 -3.08
C ASN A 42 -6.47 10.32 -4.31
N THR A 43 -5.24 9.88 -4.13
CA THR A 43 -4.48 9.05 -5.09
C THR A 43 -4.68 7.56 -4.83
N ILE A 44 -5.03 7.19 -3.58
CA ILE A 44 -5.31 5.81 -3.17
C ILE A 44 -6.68 5.73 -2.50
N THR A 45 -7.55 4.86 -3.01
CA THR A 45 -8.87 4.55 -2.43
C THR A 45 -8.96 3.06 -2.14
N PRO A 46 -9.09 2.65 -0.85
CA PRO A 46 -9.26 1.25 -0.50
C PRO A 46 -10.52 0.64 -1.10
N ILE A 47 -10.45 -0.66 -1.42
CA ILE A 47 -11.59 -1.45 -1.91
C ILE A 47 -11.71 -2.75 -1.10
N PRO A 48 -12.94 -3.25 -0.87
CA PRO A 48 -14.23 -2.68 -1.30
C PRO A 48 -14.72 -1.53 -0.40
N ASN A 49 -14.15 -1.34 0.78
CA ASN A 49 -14.56 -0.30 1.72
C ASN A 49 -13.71 0.97 1.55
N PRO A 50 -14.23 2.04 0.91
CA PRO A 50 -13.48 3.27 0.70
C PRO A 50 -13.19 4.02 2.00
N ASN A 51 -13.82 3.69 3.12
CA ASN A 51 -13.61 4.34 4.42
C ASN A 51 -12.53 3.67 5.26
N GLN A 52 -11.94 2.55 4.81
CA GLN A 52 -10.85 1.87 5.51
C GLN A 52 -9.68 2.84 5.79
N PRO A 53 -9.25 3.04 7.05
CA PRO A 53 -8.10 3.89 7.35
C PRO A 53 -6.81 3.35 6.70
N ILE A 54 -6.01 4.24 6.12
CA ILE A 54 -4.69 3.96 5.53
C ILE A 54 -3.72 5.09 5.83
N GLY A 55 -2.42 4.78 5.86
CA GLY A 55 -1.38 5.79 6.02
C GLY A 55 -0.99 6.12 7.46
N GLN A 56 -1.33 5.26 8.43
CA GLN A 56 -0.88 5.44 9.81
C GLN A 56 0.65 5.40 9.91
N ARG A 57 1.23 6.15 10.84
CA ARG A 57 2.69 6.22 11.10
C ARG A 57 3.04 6.08 12.58
N THR A 58 2.10 5.58 13.38
CA THR A 58 2.22 5.54 14.84
C THR A 58 3.02 4.34 15.32
N SER A 59 2.75 3.16 14.75
CA SER A 59 3.40 1.92 15.17
C SER A 59 3.44 0.90 14.04
N LEU A 60 4.23 -0.16 14.23
CA LEU A 60 4.15 -1.35 13.38
C LEU A 60 2.78 -2.00 13.54
N SER A 61 2.22 -2.49 12.43
CA SER A 61 1.08 -3.40 12.48
C SER A 61 1.52 -4.79 12.94
N ILE A 62 0.56 -5.62 13.34
CA ILE A 62 0.81 -7.04 13.64
C ILE A 62 1.42 -7.74 12.42
N MET A 63 0.97 -7.40 11.21
CA MET A 63 1.46 -8.04 9.99
C MET A 63 2.88 -7.59 9.63
N ASP A 64 3.23 -6.32 9.88
CA ASP A 64 4.61 -5.83 9.71
C ASP A 64 5.57 -6.65 10.58
N ILE A 65 5.23 -6.85 11.87
CA ILE A 65 6.03 -7.65 12.81
C ILE A 65 6.14 -9.11 12.33
N GLN A 66 5.03 -9.72 11.94
CA GLN A 66 5.03 -11.11 11.44
C GLN A 66 5.88 -11.27 10.17
N ARG A 67 5.83 -10.30 9.25
CA ARG A 67 6.65 -10.29 8.03
C ARG A 67 8.13 -10.19 8.36
N ILE A 68 8.51 -9.32 9.30
CA ILE A 68 9.90 -9.19 9.75
C ILE A 68 10.38 -10.51 10.37
N ASN A 69 9.62 -11.07 11.32
CA ASN A 69 10.01 -12.33 11.98
C ASN A 69 10.14 -13.49 10.98
N LYS A 70 9.23 -13.60 10.01
CA LYS A 70 9.31 -14.62 8.95
C LYS A 70 10.50 -14.39 8.01
N LEU A 71 10.79 -13.15 7.64
CA LEU A 71 11.87 -12.82 6.72
C LEU A 71 13.25 -13.10 7.33
N TYR A 72 13.40 -12.83 8.63
CA TYR A 72 14.66 -12.96 9.34
C TYR A 72 14.76 -14.21 10.21
N SER A 73 13.80 -15.13 10.10
CA SER A 73 13.74 -16.39 10.87
C SER A 73 13.88 -16.16 12.39
N CYS A 74 13.24 -15.12 12.90
CA CYS A 74 13.24 -14.85 14.34
C CYS A 74 12.39 -15.91 15.05
N GLU A 75 12.97 -16.56 16.06
CA GLU A 75 12.24 -17.40 17.01
C GLU A 75 11.51 -16.49 18.00
N ASN A 76 10.22 -16.76 18.23
CA ASN A 76 9.41 -15.99 19.18
C ASN A 76 9.83 -16.24 20.62
#